data_AF-A0A818UMV4-F1
#
_entry.id   AF-A0A818UMV4-F1
#
_cell.length_a   1.000
_cell.length_b   1.000
_cell.length_c   1.000
_cell.angle_alpha   90.00
_cell.angle_beta   90.00
_cell.angle_gamma   90.00
#
_symmetry.space_group_name_H-M   'P 1'
#
loop_
_entity.id
_entity.type
_entity.pdbx_description
1 polymer ?
#
loop_
_entity_poly.entity_id
_entity_poly.type
_entity_poly.pdbx_seq_one_letter_code
_entity_poly.pdbx_strand_id
1 'polypeptide(L)'
;MRLIIGSFIFWCLMYIQVLVFYEIQDDICSYRYDAYGIFFSIYLSIESGILPPLIMLIFGYLTIKNIRQSKRRIRPLAVVAAVRPAIFTGMSGKDLQYSKMLFNQILLWTFLNTINPCVLLYQTITINDTKSSFRLTVETFVNNMTYMFIYLEFSLTFFVYTLSSSLFRYEFKQLIQKKILHRFVSNATVSNIT
;
A
#
# COMPACT_ATOMS: atom_id res chain seq x y z
N MET A 1 -0.74 -17.00 8.03
CA MET A 1 0.28 -17.01 9.11
C MET A 1 1.66 -17.36 8.58
N ARG A 2 1.95 -18.61 8.13
CA ARG A 2 3.31 -19.01 7.68
C ARG A 2 3.90 -18.13 6.56
N LEU A 3 3.11 -17.78 5.55
CA LEU A 3 3.53 -16.87 4.47
C LEU A 3 3.83 -15.44 4.96
N ILE A 4 3.07 -14.96 5.94
CA ILE A 4 3.23 -13.60 6.50
C ILE A 4 4.53 -13.54 7.30
N ILE A 5 4.77 -14.55 8.15
CA ILE A 5 6.00 -14.66 8.94
C ILE A 5 7.22 -14.79 8.02
N GLY A 6 7.14 -15.63 7.00
CA GLY A 6 8.20 -15.78 6.00
C GLY A 6 8.50 -14.47 5.27
N SER A 7 7.46 -13.74 4.84
CA SER A 7 7.62 -12.43 4.21
C SER A 7 8.27 -11.41 5.16
N PHE A 8 7.87 -11.37 6.43
CA PHE A 8 8.45 -10.48 7.42
C PHE A 8 9.95 -10.75 7.60
N ILE A 9 10.33 -12.02 7.79
CA ILE A 9 11.74 -12.42 7.94
C ILE A 9 12.54 -12.06 6.67
N PHE A 10 11.98 -12.33 5.49
CA PHE A 10 12.62 -11.99 4.22
C PHE A 10 12.91 -10.48 4.11
N TRP A 11 11.94 -9.64 4.44
CA TRP A 11 12.12 -8.19 4.42
C TRP A 11 13.15 -7.73 5.46
N CYS A 12 13.11 -8.26 6.69
CA CYS A 12 14.12 -7.94 7.69
C CYS A 12 15.55 -8.28 7.23
N LEU A 13 15.73 -9.44 6.59
CA LEU A 13 17.03 -9.85 6.05
C LEU A 13 17.48 -8.95 4.89
N MET A 14 16.58 -8.54 4.02
CA MET A 14 16.90 -7.61 2.92
C MET A 14 17.32 -6.23 3.41
N TYR A 15 16.74 -5.75 4.51
CA TYR A 15 17.07 -4.43 5.07
C TYR A 15 18.25 -4.45 6.04
N ILE A 16 18.81 -5.62 6.40
CA ILE A 16 19.96 -5.69 7.32
C ILE A 16 21.19 -4.96 6.79
N GLN A 17 21.37 -4.91 5.47
CA GLN A 17 22.44 -4.18 4.80
C GLN A 17 22.45 -2.68 5.14
N VAL A 18 21.27 -2.08 5.38
CA VAL A 18 21.16 -0.67 5.78
C VAL A 18 21.83 -0.44 7.13
N LEU A 19 21.71 -1.36 8.08
CA LEU A 19 22.34 -1.25 9.40
C LEU A 19 23.87 -1.36 9.33
N VAL A 20 24.41 -2.03 8.31
CA VAL A 20 25.85 -2.29 8.18
C VAL A 20 26.56 -1.20 7.37
N PHE A 21 25.88 -0.66 6.34
CA PHE A 21 26.49 0.26 5.38
C PHE A 21 26.13 1.73 5.58
N TYR A 22 25.26 2.06 6.54
CA TYR A 22 25.03 3.45 6.97
C TYR A 22 25.96 3.80 8.13
N GLU A 23 26.50 5.01 8.10
CA GLU A 23 27.39 5.57 9.11
C GLU A 23 26.95 7.01 9.43
N ILE A 24 27.25 7.49 10.63
CA ILE A 24 27.00 8.88 11.01
C ILE A 24 28.27 9.65 10.71
N GLN A 25 28.23 10.50 9.68
CA GLN A 25 29.33 11.37 9.29
C GLN A 25 28.86 12.83 9.40
N ASP A 26 29.57 13.65 10.17
CA ASP A 26 29.25 15.07 10.40
C ASP A 26 27.79 15.32 10.86
N ASP A 27 27.34 14.56 11.87
CA ASP A 27 25.96 14.57 12.41
C ASP A 27 24.86 14.18 11.40
N ILE A 28 25.24 13.69 10.22
CA ILE A 28 24.31 13.25 9.16
C ILE A 28 24.45 11.74 8.98
N CYS A 29 23.31 11.05 8.93
CA CYS A 29 23.26 9.61 8.61
C CYS A 29 23.38 9.45 7.09
N SER A 30 24.54 9.00 6.61
CA SER A 30 24.84 8.82 5.20
C SER A 30 25.34 7.41 4.91
N TYR A 31 25.39 7.04 3.64
CA TYR A 31 26.01 5.80 3.22
C TYR A 31 27.53 5.89 3.45
N ARG A 32 28.15 4.77 3.83
CA ARG A 32 29.61 4.69 4.05
C ARG A 32 30.43 4.79 2.76
N TYR A 33 29.87 4.32 1.65
CA TYR A 33 30.54 4.30 0.34
C TYR A 33 29.60 4.79 -0.75
N ASP A 34 30.07 5.68 -1.64
CA ASP A 34 29.26 6.21 -2.76
C ASP A 34 28.67 5.09 -3.62
N ALA A 35 29.46 4.03 -3.88
CA ALA A 35 29.00 2.86 -4.64
C ALA A 35 27.80 2.15 -3.99
N TYR A 36 27.72 2.13 -2.65
CA TYR A 36 26.56 1.59 -1.94
C TYR A 36 25.35 2.53 -2.08
N GLY A 37 25.56 3.85 -2.07
CA GLY A 37 24.51 4.83 -2.37
C GLY A 37 23.87 4.63 -3.74
N ILE A 38 24.67 4.35 -4.77
CA ILE A 38 24.19 4.02 -6.13
C ILE A 38 23.37 2.72 -6.10
N PHE A 39 23.94 1.65 -5.51
CA PHE A 39 23.27 0.35 -5.40
C PHE A 39 21.92 0.47 -4.68
N PHE A 40 21.90 1.15 -3.53
CA PHE A 40 20.71 1.32 -2.70
C PHE A 40 19.62 2.13 -3.42
N SER A 41 20.01 3.17 -4.16
CA SER A 41 19.07 3.97 -4.94
C SER A 41 18.44 3.18 -6.10
N ILE A 42 19.20 2.33 -6.79
CA ILE A 42 18.68 1.41 -7.82
C ILE A 42 17.77 0.36 -7.19
N TYR A 43 18.20 -0.23 -6.08
CA TYR A 43 17.43 -1.22 -5.32
C TYR A 43 16.07 -0.66 -4.90
N LEU A 44 16.03 0.52 -4.27
CA LEU A 44 14.79 1.19 -3.89
C LEU A 44 13.93 1.53 -5.10
N SER A 45 14.52 1.96 -6.21
CA SER A 45 13.78 2.26 -7.44
C SER A 45 13.07 1.04 -8.02
N ILE A 46 13.72 -0.13 -7.96
CA ILE A 46 13.10 -1.38 -8.40
C ILE A 46 12.04 -1.83 -7.41
N GLU A 47 12.36 -1.87 -6.11
CA GLU A 47 11.47 -2.37 -5.05
C GLU A 47 10.21 -1.52 -4.89
N SER A 48 10.36 -0.20 -4.86
CA SER A 48 9.30 0.77 -4.51
C SER A 48 8.84 1.64 -5.68
N GLY A 49 9.49 1.57 -6.84
CA GLY A 49 9.07 2.29 -8.05
C GLY A 49 8.46 1.37 -9.12
N ILE A 50 9.13 0.27 -9.45
CA ILE A 50 8.82 -0.51 -10.66
C ILE A 50 8.04 -1.80 -10.34
N LEU A 51 8.50 -2.55 -9.34
CA LEU A 51 8.00 -3.90 -9.10
C LEU A 51 6.50 -3.90 -8.71
N PRO A 52 6.01 -3.05 -7.79
CA PRO A 52 4.62 -3.11 -7.37
C PRO A 52 3.65 -2.68 -8.49
N PRO A 53 3.86 -1.57 -9.24
CA PRO A 53 2.99 -1.20 -10.34
C PRO A 53 2.95 -2.27 -11.44
N LEU A 54 4.08 -2.91 -11.77
CA LEU A 54 4.12 -3.99 -12.76
C LEU A 54 3.31 -5.20 -12.32
N ILE A 55 3.54 -5.68 -11.09
CA ILE A 55 2.79 -6.81 -10.51
C ILE A 55 1.29 -6.49 -10.50
N MET A 56 0.93 -5.27 -10.12
CA MET A 56 -0.45 -4.82 -10.02
C MET A 56 -1.12 -4.66 -11.39
N LEU A 57 -0.39 -4.19 -12.41
CA LEU A 57 -0.86 -4.17 -13.79
C LEU A 57 -1.15 -5.58 -14.30
N ILE A 58 -0.24 -6.53 -14.05
CA ILE A 58 -0.40 -7.93 -14.47
C ILE A 58 -1.61 -8.56 -13.77
N PHE A 59 -1.66 -8.52 -12.45
CA PHE A 59 -2.76 -9.13 -11.69
C PHE A 59 -4.08 -8.39 -11.90
N GLY A 60 -4.06 -7.06 -12.04
CA GLY A 60 -5.24 -6.27 -12.37
C GLY A 60 -5.82 -6.65 -13.73
N TYR A 61 -4.97 -6.77 -14.75
CA TYR A 61 -5.36 -7.23 -16.08
C TYR A 61 -5.93 -8.66 -16.05
N LEU A 62 -5.24 -9.59 -15.39
CA LEU A 62 -5.69 -10.99 -15.24
C LEU A 62 -7.04 -11.06 -14.51
N THR A 63 -7.24 -10.25 -13.47
CA THR A 63 -8.50 -10.17 -12.72
C THR A 63 -9.62 -9.68 -13.62
N ILE A 64 -9.41 -8.61 -14.39
CA ILE A 64 -10.42 -8.11 -15.34
C ILE A 64 -10.74 -9.17 -16.40
N LYS A 65 -9.73 -9.85 -16.94
CA LYS A 65 -9.90 -10.93 -17.94
C LYS A 65 -10.73 -12.08 -17.35
N ASN A 66 -10.41 -12.54 -16.14
CA ASN A 66 -11.15 -13.60 -15.46
C ASN A 66 -12.59 -13.21 -15.15
N ILE A 67 -12.84 -11.99 -14.66
CA ILE A 67 -14.20 -11.49 -14.42
C ILE A 67 -15.01 -11.44 -15.72
N ARG A 68 -14.43 -10.93 -16.81
CA ARG A 68 -15.10 -10.89 -18.13
C ARG A 68 -15.41 -12.29 -18.66
N GLN A 69 -14.48 -13.23 -18.52
CA GLN A 69 -14.67 -14.61 -18.93
C GLN A 69 -15.72 -15.34 -18.07
N SER A 70 -15.72 -15.12 -16.75
CA SER A 70 -16.72 -15.66 -15.84
C SER A 70 -18.12 -15.16 -16.19
N LYS A 71 -18.28 -13.84 -16.43
CA LYS A 71 -19.55 -13.25 -16.89
C LYS A 71 -20.03 -13.81 -18.25
N ARG A 72 -19.11 -14.15 -19.16
CA ARG A 72 -19.45 -14.77 -20.45
C ARG A 72 -19.86 -16.25 -20.32
N ARG A 73 -19.20 -17.02 -19.45
CA ARG A 73 -19.52 -18.45 -19.22
C ARG A 73 -20.87 -18.67 -18.52
N ILE A 74 -21.35 -17.70 -17.74
CA ILE A 74 -22.64 -17.80 -17.04
C ILE A 74 -23.83 -17.41 -17.97
N ARG A 75 -23.57 -16.80 -19.13
CA ARG A 75 -24.62 -16.33 -20.05
C ARG A 75 -25.40 -17.37 -20.88
N PRO A 76 -25.12 -18.69 -20.92
CA PRO A 76 -26.00 -19.64 -21.63
C PRO A 76 -26.99 -20.39 -20.73
N LEU A 77 -27.04 -20.18 -19.40
CA LEU A 77 -27.97 -20.89 -18.50
C LEU A 77 -29.14 -20.05 -17.96
N ALA A 78 -29.29 -18.80 -18.41
CA ALA A 78 -30.38 -17.93 -17.99
C ALA A 78 -31.77 -18.38 -18.50
N VAL A 79 -31.83 -19.32 -19.46
CA VAL A 79 -33.10 -19.89 -19.94
C VAL A 79 -33.59 -21.06 -19.05
N VAL A 80 -32.72 -21.67 -18.22
CA VAL A 80 -33.07 -22.84 -17.39
C VAL A 80 -33.18 -22.50 -15.89
N ALA A 81 -32.73 -21.31 -15.46
CA ALA A 81 -32.57 -20.97 -14.04
C ALA A 81 -33.71 -20.12 -13.42
N ALA A 82 -34.95 -20.28 -13.85
CA ALA A 82 -36.11 -19.60 -13.24
C ALA A 82 -36.46 -20.06 -11.80
N VAL A 83 -35.66 -20.95 -11.19
CA VAL A 83 -36.03 -21.65 -9.93
C VAL A 83 -35.01 -21.50 -8.78
N ARG A 84 -33.91 -20.75 -8.90
CA ARG A 84 -32.99 -20.56 -7.74
C ARG A 84 -32.63 -19.08 -7.47
N PRO A 85 -32.82 -18.60 -6.23
CA PRO A 85 -32.82 -17.18 -5.92
C PRO A 85 -31.39 -16.61 -5.81
N ALA A 86 -31.20 -15.40 -6.35
CA ALA A 86 -30.46 -14.24 -5.82
C ALA A 86 -29.05 -14.37 -5.17
N ILE A 87 -28.40 -15.54 -5.08
CA ILE A 87 -27.13 -15.70 -4.35
C ILE A 87 -25.91 -15.29 -5.21
N PHE A 88 -25.99 -15.44 -6.54
CA PHE A 88 -24.84 -15.20 -7.44
C PHE A 88 -24.62 -13.74 -7.84
N THR A 89 -25.63 -12.87 -7.74
CA THR A 89 -25.50 -11.44 -8.11
C THR A 89 -24.75 -10.64 -7.05
N GLY A 90 -24.84 -11.03 -5.76
CA GLY A 90 -24.18 -10.33 -4.65
C GLY A 90 -22.67 -10.59 -4.53
N MET A 91 -22.20 -11.78 -4.91
CA MET A 91 -20.79 -12.17 -4.78
C MET A 91 -19.88 -11.39 -5.75
N SER A 92 -20.34 -11.14 -6.98
CA SER A 92 -19.61 -10.31 -7.96
C SER A 92 -19.49 -8.84 -7.55
N GLY A 93 -20.39 -8.32 -6.72
CA GLY A 93 -20.37 -6.91 -6.29
C GLY A 93 -19.31 -6.65 -5.21
N LYS A 94 -19.15 -7.57 -4.27
CA LYS A 94 -18.15 -7.49 -3.20
C LYS A 94 -16.73 -7.63 -3.74
N ASP A 95 -16.48 -8.60 -4.61
CA ASP A 95 -15.16 -8.81 -5.24
C ASP A 95 -14.73 -7.61 -6.09
N LEU A 96 -15.68 -6.98 -6.79
CA LEU A 96 -15.43 -5.76 -7.55
C LEU A 96 -15.13 -4.56 -6.62
N GLN A 97 -15.81 -4.45 -5.48
CA GLN A 97 -15.51 -3.41 -4.49
C GLN A 97 -14.12 -3.60 -3.85
N TYR A 98 -13.74 -4.82 -3.50
CA TYR A 98 -12.39 -5.11 -3.01
C TYR A 98 -11.32 -4.80 -4.07
N SER A 99 -11.57 -5.19 -5.31
CA SER A 99 -10.67 -4.88 -6.43
C SER A 99 -10.54 -3.37 -6.65
N LYS A 100 -11.62 -2.61 -6.54
CA LYS A 100 -11.62 -1.14 -6.66
C LYS A 100 -10.89 -0.47 -5.50
N MET A 101 -11.06 -0.98 -4.28
CA MET A 101 -10.38 -0.49 -3.08
C MET A 101 -8.86 -0.72 -3.18
N LEU A 102 -8.45 -1.93 -3.60
CA LEU A 102 -7.05 -2.23 -3.86
C LEU A 102 -6.50 -1.35 -4.98
N PHE A 103 -7.21 -1.20 -6.09
CA PHE A 103 -6.77 -0.33 -7.19
C PHE A 103 -6.55 1.12 -6.77
N ASN A 104 -7.45 1.71 -5.97
CA ASN A 104 -7.26 3.07 -5.45
C ASN A 104 -6.06 3.18 -4.52
N GLN A 105 -5.84 2.19 -3.65
CA GLN A 105 -4.67 2.14 -2.78
C GLN A 105 -3.38 2.11 -3.60
N ILE A 106 -3.38 1.31 -4.66
CA ILE A 106 -2.24 1.13 -5.56
C ILE A 106 -1.91 2.43 -6.28
N LEU A 107 -2.93 3.13 -6.78
CA LEU A 107 -2.73 4.43 -7.40
C LEU A 107 -2.13 5.42 -6.41
N LEU A 108 -2.68 5.51 -5.20
CA LEU A 108 -2.16 6.41 -4.17
C LEU A 108 -0.70 6.06 -3.82
N TRP A 109 -0.41 4.79 -3.58
CA TRP A 109 0.93 4.29 -3.29
C TRP A 109 1.90 4.64 -4.43
N THR A 110 1.50 4.44 -5.69
CA THR A 110 2.33 4.74 -6.86
C THR A 110 2.62 6.24 -6.94
N PHE A 111 1.62 7.10 -6.77
CA PHE A 111 1.82 8.55 -6.82
C PHE A 111 2.71 9.08 -5.69
N LEU A 112 2.54 8.57 -4.46
CA LEU A 112 3.27 9.08 -3.30
C LEU A 112 4.67 8.46 -3.17
N ASN A 113 4.85 7.17 -3.46
CA ASN A 113 6.16 6.52 -3.34
C ASN A 113 7.06 6.71 -4.55
N THR A 114 6.54 6.81 -5.78
CA THR A 114 7.40 6.87 -6.99
C THR A 114 8.25 8.14 -7.07
N ILE A 115 7.84 9.21 -6.38
CA ILE A 115 8.61 10.47 -6.39
C ILE A 115 9.97 10.28 -5.70
N ASN A 116 10.02 9.49 -4.62
CA ASN A 116 11.25 9.24 -3.87
C ASN A 116 12.39 8.58 -4.67
N PRO A 117 12.19 7.42 -5.34
CA PRO A 117 13.24 6.81 -6.15
C PRO A 117 13.67 7.69 -7.32
N CYS A 118 12.78 8.48 -7.92
CA CYS A 118 13.15 9.45 -8.96
C CYS A 118 14.15 10.50 -8.43
N VAL A 119 13.92 11.02 -7.21
CA VAL A 119 14.82 11.99 -6.56
C VAL A 119 16.16 11.33 -6.22
N LEU A 120 16.13 10.11 -5.67
CA LEU A 120 17.34 9.35 -5.34
C LEU A 120 18.19 9.03 -6.58
N LEU A 121 17.56 8.63 -7.69
CA LEU A 121 18.26 8.43 -8.97
C LEU A 121 18.87 9.73 -9.49
N TYR A 122 18.15 10.85 -9.39
CA TYR A 122 18.71 12.15 -9.78
C TYR A 122 19.94 12.54 -8.95
N GLN A 123 19.87 12.36 -7.62
CA GLN A 123 20.99 12.63 -6.72
C GLN A 123 22.19 11.73 -7.03
N THR A 124 21.92 10.46 -7.31
CA THR A 124 22.92 9.45 -7.68
C THR A 124 23.62 9.78 -9.00
N ILE A 125 22.87 10.16 -10.04
CA ILE A 125 23.44 10.50 -11.35
C ILE A 125 24.31 11.77 -11.26
N THR A 126 23.90 12.71 -10.41
CA THR A 126 24.57 14.01 -10.26
C THR A 126 25.58 14.05 -9.11
N ILE A 127 26.02 12.88 -8.62
CA ILE A 127 26.90 12.77 -7.45
C ILE A 127 28.28 13.40 -7.67
N ASN A 128 28.80 13.34 -8.90
CA ASN A 128 30.12 13.89 -9.27
C ASN A 128 30.05 15.34 -9.76
N ASP A 129 28.85 15.93 -9.82
CA ASP A 129 28.68 17.31 -10.27
C ASP A 129 29.01 18.28 -9.13
N THR A 130 29.76 19.35 -9.42
CA THR A 130 29.89 20.47 -8.49
C THR A 130 28.57 21.24 -8.40
N LYS A 131 27.85 21.10 -7.30
CA LYS A 131 26.54 21.73 -7.08
C LYS A 131 26.69 23.09 -6.38
N SER A 132 25.90 24.08 -6.81
CA SER A 132 25.79 25.35 -6.08
C SER A 132 25.02 25.16 -4.78
N SER A 133 25.26 26.03 -3.78
CA SER A 133 24.56 25.98 -2.50
C SER A 133 23.03 26.05 -2.66
N PHE A 134 22.56 26.83 -3.63
CA PHE A 134 21.13 26.92 -3.94
C PHE A 134 20.56 25.57 -4.42
N ARG A 135 21.26 24.89 -5.33
CA ARG A 135 20.83 23.59 -5.87
C ARG A 135 20.81 22.53 -4.76
N LEU A 136 21.80 22.53 -3.87
CA LEU A 136 21.84 21.62 -2.73
C LEU A 136 20.65 21.84 -1.77
N THR A 137 20.27 23.10 -1.51
CA THR A 137 19.10 23.42 -0.69
C THR A 137 17.80 22.93 -1.32
N VAL A 138 17.63 23.10 -2.65
CA VAL A 138 16.46 22.59 -3.39
C VAL A 138 16.41 21.06 -3.33
N GLU A 139 17.53 20.39 -3.55
CA GLU A 139 17.61 18.93 -3.48
C GLU A 139 17.22 18.41 -2.08
N THR A 140 17.73 19.03 -1.01
CA THR A 140 17.37 18.67 0.36
C THR A 140 15.90 18.95 0.67
N PHE A 141 15.35 20.07 0.19
CA PHE A 141 13.92 20.38 0.34
C PHE A 141 13.04 19.32 -0.34
N VAL A 142 13.35 18.99 -1.59
CA VAL A 142 12.61 17.99 -2.37
C VAL A 142 12.70 16.61 -1.70
N ASN A 143 13.88 16.22 -1.21
CA ASN A 143 14.08 14.95 -0.51
C ASN A 143 13.28 14.88 0.81
N ASN A 144 13.23 15.97 1.58
CA ASN A 144 12.38 16.02 2.77
C ASN A 144 10.89 15.94 2.41
N MET A 145 10.48 16.55 1.30
CA MET A 145 9.10 16.49 0.82
C MET A 145 8.71 15.06 0.39
N THR A 146 9.61 14.30 -0.23
CA THR A 146 9.36 12.90 -0.58
C THR A 146 9.18 12.03 0.66
N TYR A 147 9.97 12.23 1.72
CA TYR A 147 9.74 11.53 2.99
C TYR A 147 8.37 11.85 3.60
N MET A 148 7.94 13.13 3.56
CA MET A 148 6.61 13.51 4.02
C MET A 148 5.50 12.81 3.23
N PHE A 149 5.66 12.66 1.91
CA PHE A 149 4.69 11.92 1.09
C PHE A 149 4.62 10.44 1.43
N ILE A 150 5.76 9.80 1.71
CA ILE A 150 5.80 8.41 2.16
C ILE A 150 5.05 8.26 3.49
N TYR A 151 5.29 9.13 4.48
CA TYR A 151 4.57 9.05 5.76
C TYR A 151 3.07 9.37 5.64
N LEU A 152 2.72 10.29 4.73
CA LEU A 152 1.33 10.63 4.45
C LEU A 152 0.57 9.44 3.85
N GLU A 153 1.22 8.63 3.02
CA GLU A 153 0.63 7.44 2.41
C GLU A 153 0.13 6.42 3.44
N PHE A 154 0.95 6.13 4.46
CA PHE A 154 0.54 5.26 5.58
C PHE A 154 -0.69 5.79 6.31
N SER A 155 -0.78 7.11 6.48
CA SER A 155 -1.91 7.77 7.13
C SER A 155 -3.18 7.75 6.26
N LEU A 156 -3.02 7.97 4.95
CA LEU A 156 -4.13 8.04 4.00
C LEU A 156 -4.76 6.68 3.68
N THR A 157 -4.03 5.59 3.86
CA THR A 157 -4.51 4.22 3.62
C THR A 157 -5.85 3.95 4.32
N PHE A 158 -5.97 4.35 5.60
CA PHE A 158 -7.21 4.22 6.35
C PHE A 158 -8.37 5.02 5.74
N PHE A 159 -8.10 6.25 5.30
CA PHE A 159 -9.11 7.12 4.70
C PHE A 159 -9.53 6.64 3.32
N VAL A 160 -8.59 6.15 2.49
CA VAL A 160 -8.91 5.58 1.18
C VAL A 160 -9.80 4.35 1.31
N TYR A 161 -9.51 3.48 2.28
CA TYR A 161 -10.33 2.32 2.59
C TYR A 161 -11.72 2.68 3.10
N THR A 162 -11.79 3.67 3.99
CA THR A 162 -13.06 4.19 4.50
C THR A 162 -13.89 4.89 3.42
N LEU A 163 -13.26 5.66 2.54
CA LEU A 163 -13.95 6.43 1.53
C LEU A 163 -14.35 5.61 0.30
N SER A 164 -13.54 4.64 -0.12
CA SER A 164 -13.74 3.88 -1.36
C SER A 164 -14.82 2.79 -1.28
N SER A 165 -15.07 2.23 -0.10
CA SER A 165 -15.97 1.08 0.07
C SER A 165 -17.14 1.38 1.01
N SER A 166 -18.36 1.36 0.46
CA SER A 166 -19.59 1.43 1.27
C SER A 166 -19.75 0.21 2.19
N LEU A 167 -19.21 -0.95 1.77
CA LEU A 167 -19.15 -2.17 2.58
C LEU A 167 -18.22 -2.00 3.78
N PHE A 168 -17.04 -1.40 3.59
CA PHE A 168 -16.12 -1.13 4.70
C PHE A 168 -16.75 -0.18 5.73
N ARG A 169 -17.44 0.88 5.29
CA ARG A 169 -18.16 1.78 6.20
C ARG A 169 -19.25 1.05 6.98
N TYR A 170 -19.98 0.13 6.34
CA TYR A 170 -21.03 -0.67 6.97
C TYR A 170 -20.46 -1.60 8.05
N GLU A 171 -19.43 -2.38 7.71
CA GLU A 171 -18.75 -3.29 8.65
C GLU A 171 -18.08 -2.53 9.80
N PHE A 172 -17.40 -1.43 9.52
CA PHE A 172 -16.77 -0.58 10.53
C PHE A 172 -17.79 0.02 11.50
N LYS A 173 -18.92 0.51 10.97
CA LYS A 173 -20.03 1.00 11.79
C LYS A 173 -20.63 -0.12 12.65
N GLN A 174 -20.83 -1.31 12.10
CA GLN A 174 -21.29 -2.46 12.89
C GLN A 174 -20.33 -2.85 14.00
N LEU A 175 -19.03 -2.91 13.72
CA LEU A 175 -18.00 -3.24 14.73
C LEU A 175 -17.99 -2.20 15.86
N ILE A 176 -18.06 -0.91 15.54
CA ILE A 176 -18.15 0.16 16.53
C ILE A 176 -19.43 0.04 17.35
N GLN A 177 -20.58 -0.12 16.69
CA GLN A 177 -21.88 -0.25 17.37
C GLN A 177 -21.89 -1.47 18.29
N LYS A 178 -21.36 -2.62 17.84
CA LYS A 178 -21.27 -3.84 18.66
C LYS A 178 -20.35 -3.65 19.86
N LYS A 179 -19.20 -2.97 19.70
CA LYS A 179 -18.24 -2.74 20.79
C LYS A 179 -18.75 -1.71 21.82
N ILE A 180 -19.44 -0.67 21.35
CA ILE A 180 -20.10 0.32 22.20
C ILE A 180 -21.28 -0.32 22.94
N LEU A 181 -22.15 -1.07 22.24
CA LEU A 181 -23.29 -1.77 22.84
C LEU A 181 -22.82 -2.78 23.88
N HIS A 182 -21.75 -3.54 23.60
CA HIS A 182 -21.16 -4.48 24.56
C HIS A 182 -20.58 -3.76 25.79
N ARG A 183 -19.94 -2.59 25.62
CA ARG A 183 -19.51 -1.77 26.77
C ARG A 183 -20.68 -1.26 27.59
N PHE A 184 -21.76 -0.81 26.95
CA PHE A 184 -22.96 -0.36 27.65
C PHE A 184 -23.65 -1.49 28.42
N VAL A 185 -23.80 -2.68 27.82
CA VAL A 185 -24.37 -3.85 28.48
C VAL A 185 -23.49 -4.32 29.64
N SER A 186 -22.17 -4.36 29.45
CA SER A 186 -21.21 -4.72 30.50
C SER A 186 -21.25 -3.76 31.68
N ASN A 187 -21.39 -2.45 31.44
CA ASN A 187 -21.48 -1.46 32.51
C ASN A 187 -22.83 -1.53 33.25
N ALA A 188 -23.93 -1.83 32.55
CA ALA A 188 -25.25 -2.02 33.16
C ALA A 188 -25.36 -3.29 34.01
N THR A 189 -24.63 -4.36 33.67
CA THR A 189 -24.56 -5.56 34.53
C THR A 189 -23.76 -5.35 35.81
N VAL A 190 -22.76 -4.45 35.80
CA VAL A 190 -21.94 -4.16 36.98
C VAL A 190 -22.67 -3.24 37.97
N SER A 191 -23.50 -2.31 37.49
CA SER A 191 -24.30 -1.43 38.38
C SER A 191 -25.47 -2.11 39.08
N ASN A 192 -25.90 -3.31 38.63
CA ASN A 192 -26.99 -4.06 39.25
C ASN A 192 -26.51 -5.05 40.34
N ILE A 193 -25.19 -5.12 40.60
CA ILE A 193 -24.58 -6.04 41.57
C ILE A 193 -24.02 -5.29 42.79
N THR A 194 -24.02 -3.95 42.77
CA THR A 194 -23.69 -3.07 43.90
C THR A 194 -24.93 -2.38 44.45
#